data_AF-A0A3R7EBI7-F1
#
_entry.id   AF-A0A3R7EBI7-F1
#
_cell.length_a   1.000
_cell.length_b   1.000
_cell.length_c   1.000
_cell.angle_alpha   90.00
_cell.angle_beta   90.00
_cell.angle_gamma   90.00
#
_symmetry.space_group_name_H-M   'P 1'
#
loop_
_entity.id
_entity.type
_entity.pdbx_description
1 polymer ?
#
loop_
_entity_poly.entity_id
_entity_poly.type
_entity_poly.pdbx_seq_one_letter_code
_entity_poly.pdbx_strand_id
1 'polypeptide(L)' 'MHKQDIKTIVDAASETADTIVGARRWRTAEEASAMHDVIFWDMIAKQLPDISIVELLSILD' A
#
# COMPACT_ATOMS: atom_id res chain seq x y z
N MET A 1 13.44 12.41 -0.66
CA MET A 1 13.47 10.99 -0.23
C MET A 1 14.17 10.18 -1.29
N HIS A 2 15.00 9.19 -0.92
CA HIS A 2 15.65 8.34 -1.90
C HIS A 2 14.69 7.26 -2.41
N LYS A 3 14.92 6.77 -3.64
CA LYS A 3 14.13 5.67 -4.25
C LYS A 3 14.05 4.43 -3.34
N GLN A 4 15.10 4.14 -2.57
CA GLN A 4 15.11 3.05 -1.59
C GLN A 4 14.16 3.30 -0.41
N ASP A 5 14.13 4.51 0.14
CA ASP A 5 13.21 4.87 1.24
C ASP A 5 11.75 4.70 0.81
N ILE A 6 11.43 5.15 -0.41
CA ILE A 6 10.10 5.02 -1.02
C ILE A 6 9.72 3.55 -1.16
N LYS A 7 10.66 2.73 -1.65
CA LYS A 7 10.44 1.29 -1.81
C LYS A 7 10.19 0.61 -0.47
N THR A 8 10.98 0.91 0.55
CA THR A 8 10.78 0.36 1.91
C THR A 8 9.41 0.72 2.47
N ILE A 9 8.93 1.95 2.24
CA ILE A 9 7.60 2.38 2.67
C ILE A 9 6.49 1.64 1.91
N VAL A 10 6.64 1.46 0.59
CA VAL A 10 5.71 0.71 -0.24
C VAL A 10 5.63 -0.76 0.19
N ASP A 11 6.79 -1.40 0.38
CA ASP A 11 6.88 -2.80 0.82
C ASP A 11 6.21 -2.97 2.20
N ALA A 12 6.49 -2.06 3.14
CA ALA A 12 5.87 -2.08 4.47
C ALA A 12 4.36 -1.84 4.43
N ALA A 13 3.87 -0.96 3.55
CA ALA A 13 2.45 -0.72 3.35
C ALA A 13 1.74 -1.96 2.79
N SER A 14 2.36 -2.64 1.83
CA SER A 14 1.83 -3.90 1.28
C SER A 14 1.77 -5.00 2.34
N GLU A 15 2.87 -5.23 3.07
CA GLU A 15 2.92 -6.25 4.13
C GLU A 15 1.87 -5.99 5.24
N THR A 16 1.66 -4.72 5.57
CA THR A 16 0.65 -4.33 6.57
C THR A 16 -0.76 -4.57 6.04
N ALA A 17 -1.04 -4.22 4.79
CA ALA A 17 -2.33 -4.49 4.15
C ALA A 17 -2.62 -6.00 4.11
N ASP A 18 -1.64 -6.81 3.69
CA ASP A 18 -1.73 -8.26 3.68
C ASP A 18 -1.98 -8.84 5.08
N THR A 19 -1.29 -8.33 6.09
CA THR A 19 -1.46 -8.79 7.49
C THR A 19 -2.88 -8.49 8.00
N ILE A 20 -3.38 -7.27 7.77
CA ILE A 20 -4.72 -6.86 8.23
C ILE A 20 -5.81 -7.61 7.49
N VAL A 21 -5.68 -7.74 6.17
CA VAL A 21 -6.64 -8.48 5.34
C VAL A 21 -6.59 -9.97 5.70
N GLY A 22 -5.41 -10.56 5.87
CA GLY A 22 -5.24 -11.95 6.27
C GLY A 22 -5.77 -12.28 7.67
N ALA A 23 -5.74 -11.32 8.60
CA ALA A 23 -6.29 -11.48 9.94
C ALA A 23 -7.82 -11.52 9.99
N ARG A 24 -8.51 -11.10 8.91
CA ARG A 24 -9.98 -11.02 8.85
C ARG A 24 -10.55 -12.04 7.87
N ARG A 25 -11.70 -12.62 8.21
CA ARG A 25 -12.47 -13.47 7.29
C ARG A 25 -13.36 -12.62 6.39
N TRP A 26 -13.07 -12.64 5.09
CA TRP A 26 -13.82 -11.93 4.04
C TRP A 26 -14.88 -12.85 3.43
N ARG A 27 -15.96 -12.28 2.86
CA ARG A 27 -16.99 -13.11 2.21
C ARG A 27 -16.56 -13.50 0.81
N THR A 28 -15.76 -12.66 0.16
CA THR A 28 -15.20 -12.87 -1.18
C THR A 28 -13.74 -12.46 -1.25
N ALA A 29 -13.03 -12.99 -2.25
CA ALA A 29 -11.66 -12.55 -2.56
C ALA A 29 -11.66 -11.10 -3.07
N GLU A 30 -12.71 -10.67 -3.77
CA GLU A 30 -12.86 -9.29 -4.25
C GLU A 30 -12.96 -8.29 -3.09
N GLU A 31 -13.73 -8.60 -2.04
CA GLU A 31 -13.78 -7.74 -0.84
C GLU A 31 -12.44 -7.69 -0.11
N ALA A 32 -11.72 -8.81 -0.03
CA ALA A 32 -10.38 -8.87 0.56
C ALA A 32 -9.39 -7.99 -0.22
N SER A 33 -9.41 -8.09 -1.55
CA SER A 33 -8.57 -7.28 -2.44
C SER A 33 -8.92 -5.80 -2.36
N ALA A 34 -10.22 -5.45 -2.36
CA ALA A 34 -10.65 -4.07 -2.22
C ALA A 34 -10.21 -3.46 -0.89
N MET A 35 -10.25 -4.25 0.20
CA MET A 35 -9.74 -3.76 1.49
C MET A 35 -8.23 -3.63 1.50
N HIS A 36 -7.51 -4.57 0.89
CA HIS A 36 -6.07 -4.50 0.75
C HIS A 36 -5.67 -3.17 0.11
N ASP A 37 -6.29 -2.82 -1.02
CA ASP A 37 -6.01 -1.59 -1.74
C ASP A 37 -6.31 -0.34 -0.90
N VAL A 38 -7.44 -0.31 -0.18
CA VAL A 38 -7.79 0.82 0.69
C VAL A 38 -6.74 1.04 1.78
N ILE A 39 -6.32 -0.04 2.46
CA ILE A 39 -5.32 0.05 3.53
C ILE A 39 -3.97 0.48 2.96
N PHE A 40 -3.56 -0.13 1.85
CA PHE A 40 -2.32 0.20 1.16
C PHE A 40 -2.28 1.69 0.80
N TRP A 41 -3.30 2.20 0.09
CA TRP A 41 -3.33 3.59 -0.35
C TRP A 41 -3.47 4.59 0.82
N ASP A 42 -4.19 4.25 1.89
CA ASP A 42 -4.25 5.07 3.10
C ASP A 42 -2.88 5.19 3.78
N MET A 43 -2.10 4.10 3.84
CA MET A 43 -0.74 4.13 4.37
C MET A 43 0.21 4.94 3.48
N ILE A 44 0.11 4.77 2.16
CA ILE A 44 0.89 5.55 1.19
C ILE A 44 0.59 7.04 1.34
N ALA A 45 -0.67 7.44 1.41
CA ALA A 45 -1.06 8.85 1.56
C ALA A 45 -0.56 9.46 2.88
N LYS A 46 -0.48 8.67 3.96
CA LYS A 46 0.03 9.12 5.27
C LYS A 46 1.55 9.24 5.31
N GLN A 47 2.27 8.30 4.71
CA GLN A 47 3.73 8.25 4.77
C GLN A 47 4.40 9.05 3.65
N LEU A 48 3.72 9.23 2.52
CA LEU A 48 4.20 9.94 1.33
C LEU A 48 3.24 11.06 0.92
N PRO A 49 2.91 12.02 1.81
CA PRO A 49 1.89 13.03 1.52
C PRO A 49 2.26 13.98 0.36
N ASP A 50 3.56 14.14 0.10
CA ASP A 50 4.08 15.05 -0.93
C ASP A 50 4.44 14.34 -2.26
N ILE A 51 4.24 13.01 -2.35
CA ILE A 51 4.52 12.25 -3.58
C ILE A 51 3.23 12.03 -4.35
N SER A 52 3.22 12.43 -5.63
CA SER A 52 2.11 12.10 -6.52
C SER A 52 2.09 10.61 -6.88
N ILE A 53 0.90 10.07 -7.17
CA ILE A 53 0.76 8.67 -7.62
C ILE A 53 1.59 8.40 -8.89
N VAL A 54 1.73 9.39 -9.78
CA VAL A 54 2.54 9.28 -11.01
C VAL A 54 4.02 9.14 -10.68
N GLU A 55 4.53 9.90 -9.71
CA GLU A 55 5.91 9.77 -9.24
C GLU A 55 6.12 8.41 -8.56
N LEU A 56 5.16 7.97 -7.73
CA LEU A 56 5.22 6.67 -7.08
C LEU A 56 5.32 5.54 -8.11
N LEU A 57 4.46 5.56 -9.14
CA LEU A 57 4.48 4.57 -10.22
C LEU A 57 5.81 4.61 -11.00
N SER A 58 6.34 5.81 -11.29
CA SER A 58 7.63 5.97 -11.97
C SER A 58 8.82 5.45 -11.15
N ILE A 59 8.66 5.35 -9.83
CA ILE A 59 9.68 4.81 -8.91
C ILE A 59 9.59 3.29 -8.80
N LEU A 60 8.40 2.72 -9.00
CA LEU A 60 8.14 1.29 -8.88
C LEU A 60 8.30 0.52 -10.21
N ASP A 61 8.29 1.21 -11.35
CA ASP A 61 8.82 0.74 -12.64
C ASP A 61 10.36 0.56 -12.60
#